data_AF-G1V8V3-F1
#
_entry.id   AF-G1V8V3-F1
#
_cell.length_a   1.000
_cell.length_b   1.000
_cell.length_c   1.000
_cell.angle_alpha   90.00
_cell.angle_beta   90.00
_cell.angle_gamma   90.00
#
_symmetry.space_group_name_H-M   'P 1'
#
loop_
_entity.id
_entity.type
_entity.pdbx_description
1 polymer ?
#
loop_
_entity_poly.entity_id
_entity_poly.type
_entity_poly.pdbx_seq_one_letter_code
_entity_poly.pdbx_strand_id
1 'polypeptide(L)'
;MPLPPHASVGEPGDGNLRMGHHTPPIFISRYESPHRPLQYSFPPIPLSKKRVYCGKEYCYTCGERALAHGGEMNTSIPCYGIIPARYDSSRFPGKPLADIWGRPMFWHVYAHAKRASVLRNIVLATDDERIAEAALEWEIPCVMTRRDHASGTDRVFEAASKLGVEPHAVIVNIQGDEPALDPAVIEQLVRPFLDGTVQVSTLATPISPERAASPNQVKVVTAANGDALYFSRSRIPFDREGGDGEILGHIGLYAFRMGALERFVSLPQSPLEKREKLEQLRFLENGVPIRVVRVEGYEAHGVDTPEDLETIRELLAEHTCKSCVR
;
A
#
# COMPACT_ATOMS: atom_id res chain seq x y z
N MET A 1 -29.38 10.16 51.82
CA MET A 1 -30.76 10.26 51.31
C MET A 1 -31.13 8.93 50.70
N PRO A 2 -32.24 8.29 51.11
CA PRO A 2 -32.53 6.90 50.81
C PRO A 2 -33.41 6.72 49.56
N LEU A 3 -33.30 5.54 48.96
CA LEU A 3 -34.13 5.01 47.88
C LEU A 3 -35.60 4.84 48.32
N PRO A 4 -36.60 4.98 47.43
CA PRO A 4 -37.97 4.58 47.72
C PRO A 4 -38.26 3.11 47.36
N PRO A 5 -39.31 2.51 47.96
CA PRO A 5 -39.49 1.06 48.04
C PRO A 5 -40.47 0.48 47.01
N HIS A 6 -40.38 -0.85 46.85
CA HIS A 6 -41.36 -1.71 46.18
C HIS A 6 -42.68 -1.83 46.95
N ALA A 7 -43.79 -1.83 46.21
CA ALA A 7 -45.09 -2.48 46.47
C ALA A 7 -45.85 -2.48 45.12
N SER A 8 -46.65 -3.44 44.69
CA SER A 8 -47.31 -4.59 45.33
C SER A 8 -47.80 -5.55 44.23
N VAL A 9 -47.97 -6.81 44.62
CA VAL A 9 -48.46 -7.95 43.84
C VAL A 9 -49.99 -7.86 43.65
N GLY A 10 -50.47 -8.27 42.47
CA GLY A 10 -51.88 -8.57 42.19
C GLY A 10 -52.00 -9.55 41.01
N GLU A 11 -52.36 -10.80 41.30
CA GLU A 11 -52.84 -11.80 40.33
C GLU A 11 -54.39 -11.75 40.23
N PRO A 12 -55.07 -12.62 39.46
CA PRO A 12 -55.05 -12.75 38.00
C PRO A 12 -56.47 -12.64 37.41
N GLY A 13 -56.61 -12.27 36.13
CA GLY A 13 -57.89 -12.24 35.42
C GLY A 13 -57.85 -13.13 34.19
N ASP A 14 -58.52 -14.29 34.27
CA ASP A 14 -58.83 -15.19 33.16
C ASP A 14 -59.73 -14.51 32.13
N GLY A 15 -59.33 -14.57 30.85
CA GLY A 15 -60.08 -14.01 29.74
C GLY A 15 -59.72 -14.70 28.42
N ASN A 16 -60.31 -15.86 28.20
CA ASN A 16 -60.30 -16.57 26.92
C ASN A 16 -61.02 -15.74 25.83
N LEU A 17 -60.33 -15.42 24.74
CA LEU A 17 -60.94 -15.04 23.46
C LEU A 17 -60.14 -15.66 22.30
N ARG A 18 -60.75 -16.66 21.67
CA ARG A 18 -60.30 -17.28 20.41
C ARG A 18 -60.88 -16.52 19.24
N MET A 19 -60.03 -16.01 18.35
CA MET A 19 -60.19 -15.80 16.89
C MET A 19 -58.74 -15.61 16.40
N GLY A 20 -58.06 -16.47 15.64
CA GLY A 20 -58.47 -17.26 14.50
C GLY A 20 -58.03 -16.58 13.20
N HIS A 21 -56.73 -16.52 12.86
CA HIS A 21 -56.26 -16.27 11.48
C HIS A 21 -54.87 -16.88 11.20
N HIS A 22 -54.87 -17.78 10.21
CA HIS A 22 -53.80 -18.29 9.34
C HIS A 22 -52.33 -17.88 9.57
N THR A 23 -51.50 -18.88 9.84
CA THR A 23 -50.04 -18.91 9.64
C THR A 23 -49.64 -19.03 8.17
N PRO A 24 -48.51 -18.41 7.76
CA PRO A 24 -47.54 -19.03 6.89
C PRO A 24 -46.31 -19.53 7.67
N PRO A 25 -45.61 -20.57 7.19
CA PRO A 25 -44.68 -21.39 7.97
C PRO A 25 -43.33 -20.70 8.21
N ILE A 26 -42.86 -20.76 9.46
CA ILE A 26 -41.48 -20.45 9.84
C ILE A 26 -40.62 -21.67 9.51
N PHE A 27 -39.79 -21.57 8.46
CA PHE A 27 -38.70 -22.52 8.25
C PHE A 27 -37.56 -22.20 9.23
N ILE A 28 -37.39 -23.05 10.25
CA ILE A 28 -36.18 -23.09 11.07
C ILE A 28 -35.13 -23.86 10.27
N SER A 29 -34.25 -23.15 9.57
CA SER A 29 -33.01 -23.73 9.06
C SER A 29 -31.96 -23.68 10.18
N ARG A 30 -31.34 -24.83 10.43
CA ARG A 30 -30.32 -25.04 11.44
C ARG A 30 -29.14 -24.08 11.22
N TYR A 31 -28.78 -23.38 12.28
CA TYR A 31 -27.54 -22.61 12.37
C TYR A 31 -26.37 -23.60 12.49
N GLU A 32 -25.74 -23.92 11.37
CA GLU A 32 -24.37 -24.43 11.32
C GLU A 32 -23.44 -23.29 10.88
N SER A 33 -22.34 -23.15 11.60
CA SER A 33 -21.35 -22.07 11.60
C SER A 33 -20.91 -21.52 10.23
N PRO A 34 -20.72 -20.19 10.04
CA PRO A 34 -20.24 -19.65 8.79
C PRO A 34 -18.79 -19.18 8.90
N HIS A 35 -17.81 -20.00 8.49
CA HIS A 35 -16.51 -19.50 8.05
C HIS A 35 -15.97 -20.37 6.90
N ARG A 36 -16.53 -20.18 5.71
CA ARG A 36 -15.78 -20.36 4.46
C ARG A 36 -15.32 -18.98 4.02
N PRO A 37 -14.02 -18.72 3.81
CA PRO A 37 -13.60 -17.50 3.15
C PRO A 37 -14.23 -17.49 1.75
N LEU A 38 -14.82 -16.35 1.38
CA LEU A 38 -15.24 -16.08 0.01
C LEU A 38 -14.00 -16.24 -0.87
N GLN A 39 -13.90 -17.35 -1.61
CA GLN A 39 -12.95 -17.48 -2.70
C GLN A 39 -13.33 -16.44 -3.74
N TYR A 40 -12.58 -15.34 -3.80
CA TYR A 40 -12.64 -14.42 -4.92
C TYR A 40 -12.09 -15.15 -6.14
N SER A 41 -12.96 -15.77 -6.93
CA SER A 41 -12.57 -16.37 -8.20
C SER A 41 -12.52 -15.25 -9.25
N PHE A 42 -11.32 -14.92 -9.72
CA PHE A 42 -11.18 -14.08 -10.90
C PHE A 42 -11.95 -14.73 -12.07
N PRO A 43 -12.84 -14.00 -12.78
CA PRO A 43 -13.50 -14.55 -13.94
C PRO A 43 -12.46 -14.95 -15.01
N PRO A 44 -12.68 -16.04 -15.76
CA PRO A 44 -11.78 -16.43 -16.84
C PRO A 44 -11.71 -15.32 -17.90
N ILE A 45 -10.48 -14.89 -18.19
CA ILE A 45 -10.17 -13.70 -18.99
C ILE A 45 -10.20 -14.06 -20.49
N PRO A 46 -10.90 -13.29 -21.35
CA PRO A 46 -10.84 -13.46 -22.80
C PRO A 46 -9.49 -12.99 -23.37
N LEU A 47 -8.79 -13.86 -24.10
CA LEU A 47 -7.55 -13.52 -24.82
C LEU A 47 -7.82 -12.56 -25.99
N SER A 48 -7.57 -11.25 -25.86
CA SER A 48 -7.41 -10.32 -27.00
C SER A 48 -6.77 -9.01 -26.52
N LYS A 49 -5.75 -8.38 -27.12
CA LYS A 49 -4.99 -8.53 -28.37
C LYS A 49 -3.52 -8.22 -28.05
N LYS A 50 -2.61 -9.19 -28.23
CA LYS A 50 -1.17 -8.95 -28.11
C LYS A 50 -0.67 -8.09 -29.28
N ARG A 51 -0.02 -6.97 -28.99
CA ARG A 51 0.96 -6.35 -29.90
C ARG A 51 2.31 -6.38 -29.19
N VAL A 52 3.19 -7.26 -29.66
CA VAL A 52 4.56 -7.46 -29.16
C VAL A 52 5.50 -6.89 -30.20
N TYR A 53 6.36 -5.95 -29.81
CA TYR A 53 7.51 -5.53 -30.62
C TYR A 53 8.69 -5.21 -29.70
N CYS A 54 9.80 -5.91 -29.93
CA CYS A 54 11.01 -5.91 -29.09
C CYS A 54 12.24 -5.49 -29.93
N GLY A 55 13.20 -4.80 -29.29
CA GLY A 55 14.55 -4.58 -29.83
C GLY A 55 15.47 -3.78 -28.91
N LYS A 56 16.40 -4.50 -28.24
CA LYS A 56 17.51 -4.09 -27.34
C LYS A 56 17.20 -4.02 -25.84
N GLU A 57 18.27 -4.14 -25.04
CA GLU A 57 18.40 -4.76 -23.70
C GLU A 57 17.40 -4.38 -22.58
N TYR A 58 16.49 -3.41 -22.73
CA TYR A 58 15.35 -3.27 -21.81
C TYR A 58 14.25 -2.39 -22.47
N CYS A 59 12.96 -2.67 -22.22
CA CYS A 59 11.82 -1.95 -22.81
C CYS A 59 10.72 -1.66 -21.76
N TYR A 60 10.60 -0.40 -21.31
CA TYR A 60 9.67 0.02 -20.23
C TYR A 60 8.19 -0.03 -20.65
N THR A 61 7.90 0.17 -21.93
CA THR A 61 6.54 0.09 -22.51
C THR A 61 6.04 -1.31 -22.82
N CYS A 62 6.92 -2.25 -23.20
CA CYS A 62 6.50 -3.58 -23.67
C CYS A 62 6.72 -4.69 -22.63
N GLY A 63 7.47 -4.44 -21.56
CA GLY A 63 7.57 -5.36 -20.42
C GLY A 63 8.27 -6.70 -20.72
N GLU A 64 8.95 -6.84 -21.86
CA GLU A 64 9.73 -8.05 -22.20
C GLU A 64 11.23 -7.90 -21.86
N ARG A 65 11.81 -8.99 -21.32
CA ARG A 65 13.11 -9.10 -20.63
C ARG A 65 14.33 -8.57 -21.40
N ALA A 66 15.25 -7.94 -20.66
CA ALA A 66 16.55 -8.60 -20.44
C ALA A 66 16.57 -9.22 -19.03
N LEU A 67 17.39 -10.25 -18.92
CA LEU A 67 17.59 -11.13 -17.79
C LEU A 67 17.60 -10.36 -16.46
N ALA A 68 16.70 -10.74 -15.56
CA ALA A 68 16.79 -10.34 -14.16
C ALA A 68 18.12 -10.88 -13.61
N HIS A 69 19.10 -10.00 -13.42
CA HIS A 69 20.21 -10.26 -12.51
C HIS A 69 19.72 -9.99 -11.08
N GLY A 70 18.79 -10.83 -10.62
CA GLY A 70 18.34 -10.92 -9.25
C GLY A 70 18.15 -12.40 -8.98
N GLY A 71 18.98 -12.98 -8.11
CA GLY A 71 18.83 -14.38 -7.74
C GLY A 71 17.43 -14.63 -7.19
N GLU A 72 16.80 -15.74 -7.55
CA GLU A 72 15.48 -16.12 -7.06
C GLU A 72 15.46 -16.07 -5.53
N MET A 73 14.91 -15.01 -4.95
CA MET A 73 14.53 -15.01 -3.55
C MET A 73 13.22 -15.78 -3.44
N ASN A 74 13.33 -17.11 -3.39
CA ASN A 74 12.21 -17.96 -3.02
C ASN A 74 11.97 -17.79 -1.51
N THR A 75 11.24 -16.74 -1.14
CA THR A 75 10.81 -16.56 0.24
C THR A 75 9.62 -17.48 0.47
N SER A 76 9.66 -18.29 1.54
CA SER A 76 8.49 -19.09 1.96
C SER A 76 7.36 -18.23 2.53
N ILE A 77 7.53 -16.90 2.56
CA ILE A 77 6.61 -15.93 3.14
C ILE A 77 5.77 -15.34 2.00
N PRO A 78 4.44 -15.54 1.99
CA PRO A 78 3.58 -14.92 0.99
C PRO A 78 3.73 -13.39 1.02
N CYS A 79 3.99 -12.78 -0.14
CA CYS A 79 4.16 -11.34 -0.26
C CYS A 79 3.21 -10.76 -1.33
N TYR A 80 2.49 -9.70 -0.98
CA TYR A 80 1.45 -9.10 -1.81
C TYR A 80 1.75 -7.61 -2.02
N GLY A 81 1.67 -7.14 -3.26
CA GLY A 81 1.77 -5.72 -3.59
C GLY A 81 0.39 -5.09 -3.64
N ILE A 82 0.21 -3.94 -2.98
CA ILE A 82 -1.03 -3.16 -3.06
C ILE A 82 -0.66 -1.75 -3.49
N ILE A 83 -1.27 -1.29 -4.58
CA ILE A 83 -1.07 0.04 -5.15
C ILE A 83 -2.30 0.88 -4.79
N PRO A 84 -2.25 1.75 -3.77
CA PRO A 84 -3.36 2.65 -3.48
C PRO A 84 -3.43 3.75 -4.54
N ALA A 85 -4.62 3.97 -5.08
CA ALA A 85 -4.92 5.05 -6.00
C ALA A 85 -6.20 5.77 -5.57
N ARG A 86 -6.21 7.10 -5.71
CA ARG A 86 -7.38 7.95 -5.45
C ARG A 86 -7.47 9.00 -6.55
N TYR A 87 -8.69 9.32 -6.96
CA TYR A 87 -8.89 10.37 -7.94
C TYR A 87 -8.63 11.77 -7.36
N ASP A 88 -9.07 11.97 -6.11
CA ASP A 88 -9.01 13.26 -5.42
C ASP A 88 -7.63 13.51 -4.80
N SER A 89 -6.67 13.91 -5.63
CA SER A 89 -5.44 14.56 -5.19
C SER A 89 -5.63 16.07 -5.28
N SER A 90 -5.37 16.79 -4.18
CA SER A 90 -5.56 18.24 -4.09
C SER A 90 -4.68 19.04 -5.05
N ARG A 91 -3.47 18.54 -5.33
CA ARG A 91 -2.49 19.20 -6.21
C ARG A 91 -2.60 18.76 -7.67
N PHE A 92 -3.08 17.54 -7.90
CA PHE A 92 -3.19 16.96 -9.25
C PHE A 92 -4.40 16.01 -9.34
N PRO A 93 -5.63 16.55 -9.54
CA PRO A 93 -6.82 15.72 -9.69
C PRO A 93 -6.71 14.74 -10.86
N GLY A 94 -7.12 13.50 -10.65
CA GLY A 94 -7.02 12.45 -11.68
C GLY A 94 -5.59 11.95 -11.91
N LYS A 95 -4.63 12.30 -11.04
CA LYS A 95 -3.22 11.90 -11.11
C LYS A 95 -3.00 10.43 -11.50
N PRO A 96 -3.64 9.41 -10.88
CA PRO A 96 -3.42 8.01 -11.28
C PRO A 96 -3.74 7.71 -12.75
N LEU A 97 -4.66 8.48 -13.36
CA LEU A 97 -5.07 8.36 -14.76
C LEU A 97 -4.24 9.24 -15.71
N ALA A 98 -3.27 10.00 -15.18
CA ALA A 98 -2.42 10.84 -16.01
C ALA A 98 -1.71 10.00 -17.08
N ASP A 99 -1.76 10.49 -18.32
CA ASP A 99 -1.19 9.78 -19.45
C ASP A 99 0.34 9.86 -19.42
N ILE A 100 0.98 8.70 -19.46
CA ILE A 100 2.40 8.54 -19.70
C ILE A 100 2.54 7.58 -20.87
N TRP A 101 2.88 8.12 -22.04
CA TRP A 101 3.11 7.35 -23.27
C TRP A 101 1.92 6.45 -23.65
N GLY A 102 0.69 6.98 -23.57
CA GLY A 102 -0.53 6.26 -23.97
C GLY A 102 -1.07 5.28 -22.91
N ARG A 103 -0.56 5.32 -21.68
CA ARG A 103 -1.01 4.49 -20.56
C ARG A 103 -1.17 5.31 -19.30
N PRO A 104 -2.16 5.00 -18.44
CA PRO A 104 -2.36 5.72 -17.20
C PRO A 104 -1.18 5.47 -16.24
N MET A 105 -0.84 6.44 -15.40
CA MET A 105 0.30 6.36 -14.49
C MET A 105 0.31 5.09 -13.62
N PHE A 106 -0.83 4.68 -13.06
CA PHE A 106 -0.90 3.47 -12.23
C PHE A 106 -0.51 2.18 -13.00
N TRP A 107 -0.66 2.19 -14.33
CA TRP A 107 -0.27 1.07 -15.18
C TRP A 107 1.25 0.85 -15.12
N HIS A 108 2.03 1.94 -15.19
CA HIS A 108 3.49 1.88 -15.12
C HIS A 108 3.95 1.36 -13.77
N VAL A 109 3.37 1.87 -12.67
CA VAL A 109 3.62 1.37 -11.31
C VAL A 109 3.40 -0.14 -11.22
N TYR A 110 2.24 -0.62 -11.71
CA TYR A 110 1.92 -2.04 -11.71
C TYR A 110 2.88 -2.87 -12.56
N ALA A 111 3.19 -2.41 -13.77
CA ALA A 111 4.09 -3.11 -14.69
C ALA A 111 5.51 -3.26 -14.12
N HIS A 112 5.99 -2.21 -13.44
CA HIS A 112 7.26 -2.24 -12.73
C HIS A 112 7.21 -3.18 -11.53
N ALA A 113 6.23 -3.04 -10.65
CA ALA A 113 6.12 -3.88 -9.47
C ALA A 113 6.01 -5.39 -9.82
N LYS A 114 5.33 -5.74 -10.92
CA LYS A 114 5.18 -7.13 -11.40
C LYS A 114 6.51 -7.82 -11.73
N ARG A 115 7.59 -7.05 -11.94
CA ARG A 115 8.92 -7.58 -12.19
C ARG A 115 9.66 -7.98 -10.90
N ALA A 116 9.18 -7.55 -9.73
CA ALA A 116 9.74 -7.97 -8.46
C ALA A 116 9.33 -9.42 -8.16
N SER A 117 10.30 -10.33 -8.20
CA SER A 117 10.06 -11.77 -8.13
C SER A 117 9.45 -12.22 -6.80
N VAL A 118 9.65 -11.42 -5.75
CA VAL A 118 9.14 -11.66 -4.41
C VAL A 118 7.62 -11.49 -4.30
N LEU A 119 6.96 -10.76 -5.21
CA LEU A 119 5.53 -10.48 -5.13
C LEU A 119 4.71 -11.60 -5.77
N ARG A 120 3.89 -12.28 -4.96
CA ARG A 120 2.98 -13.34 -5.43
C ARG A 120 1.86 -12.77 -6.28
N ASN A 121 1.25 -11.68 -5.82
CA ASN A 121 0.13 -11.00 -6.45
C ASN A 121 0.25 -9.49 -6.22
N ILE A 122 -0.27 -8.72 -7.16
CA ILE A 122 -0.30 -7.25 -7.10
C ILE A 122 -1.70 -6.79 -7.47
N VAL A 123 -2.23 -5.84 -6.70
CA VAL A 123 -3.57 -5.30 -6.89
C VAL A 123 -3.56 -3.77 -6.80
N LEU A 124 -4.38 -3.12 -7.61
CA LEU A 124 -4.75 -1.73 -7.46
C LEU A 124 -5.88 -1.61 -6.43
N ALA A 125 -5.78 -0.70 -5.48
CA ALA A 125 -6.83 -0.41 -4.51
C ALA A 125 -7.33 1.02 -4.74
N THR A 126 -8.61 1.17 -5.12
CA THR A 126 -9.20 2.48 -5.45
C THR A 126 -10.61 2.62 -4.88
N ASP A 127 -11.07 3.85 -4.72
CA ASP A 127 -12.43 4.22 -4.34
C ASP A 127 -13.22 4.89 -5.49
N ASP A 128 -12.58 5.02 -6.65
CA ASP A 128 -13.10 5.71 -7.82
C ASP A 128 -13.35 4.74 -8.97
N GLU A 129 -14.57 4.79 -9.51
CA GLU A 129 -15.02 3.90 -10.61
C GLU A 129 -14.24 4.16 -11.89
N ARG A 130 -13.84 5.39 -12.20
CA ARG A 130 -13.06 5.71 -13.41
C ARG A 130 -11.68 5.04 -13.38
N ILE A 131 -11.06 5.00 -12.20
CA ILE A 131 -9.79 4.29 -12.00
C ILE A 131 -10.00 2.77 -12.14
N ALA A 132 -11.09 2.23 -11.59
CA ALA A 132 -11.41 0.81 -11.72
C ALA A 132 -11.72 0.39 -13.16
N GLU A 133 -12.45 1.22 -13.91
CA GLU A 133 -12.75 1.03 -15.33
C GLU A 133 -11.46 1.03 -16.17
N ALA A 134 -10.57 2.01 -15.94
CA ALA A 134 -9.27 2.03 -16.59
C ALA A 134 -8.43 0.80 -16.22
N ALA A 135 -8.44 0.36 -14.96
CA ALA A 135 -7.71 -0.84 -14.54
C ALA A 135 -8.25 -2.10 -15.26
N LEU A 136 -9.56 -2.18 -15.46
CA LEU A 136 -10.20 -3.26 -16.23
C LEU A 136 -9.77 -3.25 -17.70
N GLU A 137 -9.73 -2.08 -18.34
CA GLU A 137 -9.27 -1.93 -19.73
C GLU A 137 -7.84 -2.47 -19.93
N TRP A 138 -6.97 -2.29 -18.93
CA TRP A 138 -5.59 -2.74 -18.97
C TRP A 138 -5.33 -4.09 -18.28
N GLU A 139 -6.40 -4.83 -17.93
CA GLU A 139 -6.32 -6.15 -17.29
C GLU A 139 -5.51 -6.15 -15.97
N ILE A 140 -5.59 -5.05 -15.21
CA ILE A 140 -4.92 -4.88 -13.91
C ILE A 140 -5.90 -5.30 -12.80
N PRO A 141 -5.52 -6.26 -11.91
CA PRO A 141 -6.33 -6.62 -10.76
C PRO A 141 -6.64 -5.40 -9.91
N CYS A 142 -7.92 -5.20 -9.61
CA CYS A 142 -8.39 -4.02 -8.88
C CYS A 142 -9.37 -4.42 -7.78
N VAL A 143 -9.28 -3.77 -6.62
CA VAL A 143 -10.20 -3.91 -5.49
C VAL A 143 -10.76 -2.54 -5.14
N MET A 144 -12.10 -2.46 -5.14
CA MET A 144 -12.80 -1.28 -4.65
C MET A 144 -12.65 -1.19 -3.13
N THR A 145 -12.37 0.01 -2.64
CA THR A 145 -12.16 0.37 -1.23
C THR A 145 -13.03 1.57 -0.88
N ARG A 146 -13.23 1.85 0.40
CA ARG A 146 -14.07 2.97 0.84
C ARG A 146 -13.45 4.33 0.47
N ARG A 147 -14.31 5.33 0.29
CA ARG A 147 -13.92 6.72 -0.03
C ARG A 147 -13.38 7.50 1.17
N ASP A 148 -13.78 7.11 2.38
CA ASP A 148 -13.56 7.88 3.62
C ASP A 148 -12.28 7.54 4.38
N HIS A 149 -11.35 6.79 3.75
CA HIS A 149 -10.06 6.48 4.36
C HIS A 149 -9.23 7.74 4.58
N ALA A 150 -8.67 7.89 5.78
CA ALA A 150 -7.80 9.02 6.10
C ALA A 150 -6.43 8.93 5.40
N SER A 151 -5.91 7.72 5.16
CA SER A 151 -4.58 7.51 4.59
C SER A 151 -4.52 6.45 3.48
N GLY A 152 -3.39 6.42 2.76
CA GLY A 152 -3.07 5.33 1.84
C GLY A 152 -2.93 3.99 2.55
N THR A 153 -2.37 4.00 3.76
CA THR A 153 -2.16 2.81 4.60
C THR A 153 -3.48 2.15 5.01
N ASP A 154 -4.51 2.94 5.35
CA ASP A 154 -5.86 2.41 5.67
C ASP A 154 -6.50 1.73 4.45
N ARG A 155 -6.30 2.30 3.26
CA ARG A 155 -6.77 1.74 1.99
C ARG A 155 -6.09 0.40 1.69
N VAL A 156 -4.78 0.33 1.92
CA VAL A 156 -3.97 -0.89 1.76
C VAL A 156 -4.48 -2.00 2.69
N PHE A 157 -4.78 -1.67 3.96
CA PHE A 157 -5.33 -2.64 4.90
C PHE A 157 -6.71 -3.18 4.47
N GLU A 158 -7.62 -2.31 4.03
CA GLU A 158 -8.94 -2.77 3.55
C GLU A 158 -8.79 -3.70 2.36
N ALA A 159 -7.94 -3.35 1.39
CA ALA A 159 -7.69 -4.17 0.21
C ALA A 159 -7.11 -5.54 0.59
N ALA A 160 -6.10 -5.57 1.47
CA ALA A 160 -5.53 -6.82 1.99
C ALA A 160 -6.57 -7.69 2.70
N SER A 161 -7.45 -7.08 3.50
CA SER A 161 -8.53 -7.76 4.20
C SER A 161 -9.55 -8.37 3.24
N LYS A 162 -9.96 -7.63 2.20
CA LYS A 162 -10.89 -8.13 1.16
C LYS A 162 -10.31 -9.27 0.34
N LEU A 163 -8.99 -9.24 0.11
CA LEU A 163 -8.27 -10.32 -0.57
C LEU A 163 -8.06 -11.56 0.30
N GLY A 164 -8.36 -11.49 1.61
CA GLY A 164 -8.13 -12.59 2.54
C GLY A 164 -6.64 -12.91 2.72
N VAL A 165 -5.77 -11.89 2.66
CA VAL A 165 -4.32 -12.04 2.86
C VAL A 165 -4.04 -12.69 4.21
N GLU A 166 -3.12 -13.66 4.23
CA GLU A 166 -2.85 -14.43 5.43
C GLU A 166 -2.19 -13.57 6.54
N PRO A 167 -2.47 -13.82 7.84
CA PRO A 167 -1.93 -13.00 8.93
C PRO A 167 -0.39 -12.91 9.01
N HIS A 168 0.32 -13.92 8.50
CA HIS A 168 1.78 -13.99 8.48
C HIS A 168 2.40 -13.45 7.19
N ALA A 169 1.58 -13.08 6.20
CA ALA A 169 2.03 -12.54 4.93
C ALA A 169 2.62 -11.14 5.08
N VAL A 170 3.42 -10.76 4.08
CA VAL A 170 3.98 -9.41 3.91
C VAL A 170 3.14 -8.67 2.89
N ILE A 171 2.82 -7.42 3.18
CA ILE A 171 2.10 -6.51 2.30
C ILE A 171 3.02 -5.35 1.99
N VAL A 172 3.29 -5.14 0.71
CA VAL A 172 4.05 -4.00 0.21
C VAL A 172 3.07 -2.93 -0.24
N ASN A 173 3.14 -1.76 0.41
CA ASN A 173 2.42 -0.57 0.01
C ASN A 173 3.23 0.14 -1.08
N ILE A 174 2.83 -0.06 -2.33
CA ILE A 174 3.52 0.45 -3.52
C ILE A 174 2.87 1.76 -3.92
N GLN A 175 3.55 2.89 -3.75
CA GLN A 175 2.97 4.20 -4.03
C GLN A 175 2.48 4.30 -5.48
N GLY A 176 1.22 4.70 -5.67
CA GLY A 176 0.58 4.78 -6.99
C GLY A 176 1.10 5.90 -7.88
N ASP A 177 2.03 6.72 -7.39
CA ASP A 177 2.63 7.87 -8.04
C ASP A 177 4.14 7.76 -8.27
N GLU A 178 4.72 6.56 -8.12
CA GLU A 178 6.11 6.26 -8.49
C GLU A 178 6.17 5.38 -9.76
N PRO A 179 5.82 5.91 -10.96
CA PRO A 179 5.77 5.14 -12.19
C PRO A 179 7.14 4.62 -12.66
N ALA A 180 8.24 5.17 -12.14
CA ALA A 180 9.61 4.77 -12.43
C ALA A 180 10.22 3.83 -11.36
N LEU A 181 9.39 3.20 -10.52
CA LEU A 181 9.82 2.31 -9.45
C LEU A 181 10.80 1.23 -9.93
N ASP A 182 11.94 1.09 -9.26
CA ASP A 182 12.87 -0.02 -9.50
C ASP A 182 12.37 -1.29 -8.80
N PRO A 183 12.11 -2.40 -9.52
CA PRO A 183 11.68 -3.64 -8.87
C PRO A 183 12.69 -4.18 -7.85
N ALA A 184 13.99 -3.91 -8.02
CA ALA A 184 15.02 -4.33 -7.08
C ALA A 184 14.85 -3.70 -5.69
N VAL A 185 14.22 -2.51 -5.59
CA VAL A 185 13.98 -1.90 -4.27
C VAL A 185 12.84 -2.60 -3.50
N ILE A 186 11.85 -3.18 -4.19
CA ILE A 186 10.83 -4.02 -3.56
C ILE A 186 11.48 -5.27 -2.97
N GLU A 187 12.40 -5.90 -3.70
CA GLU A 187 13.10 -7.09 -3.21
C GLU A 187 13.94 -6.78 -1.96
N GLN A 188 14.69 -5.67 -1.99
CA GLN A 188 15.46 -5.18 -0.84
C GLN A 188 14.56 -4.84 0.36
N LEU A 189 13.40 -4.23 0.13
CA LEU A 189 12.43 -3.88 1.16
C LEU A 189 11.85 -5.13 1.85
N VAL A 190 11.59 -6.20 1.12
CA VAL A 190 10.98 -7.44 1.64
C VAL A 190 12.00 -8.35 2.33
N ARG A 191 13.27 -8.29 1.92
CA ARG A 191 14.33 -9.16 2.44
C ARG A 191 14.42 -9.25 3.98
N PRO A 192 14.26 -8.18 4.78
CA PRO A 192 14.33 -8.25 6.23
C PRO A 192 13.28 -9.16 6.88
N PHE A 193 12.15 -9.42 6.23
CA PHE A 193 11.10 -10.29 6.80
C PHE A 193 11.54 -11.76 6.90
N LEU A 194 12.62 -12.16 6.23
CA LEU A 194 13.23 -13.48 6.35
C LEU A 194 13.74 -13.78 7.77
N ASP A 195 14.07 -12.75 8.56
CA ASP A 195 14.46 -12.88 9.96
C ASP A 195 13.28 -13.30 10.87
N GLY A 196 12.04 -13.26 10.38
CA GLY A 196 10.86 -13.64 11.16
C GLY A 196 10.40 -12.58 12.16
N THR A 197 11.33 -11.81 12.75
CA THR A 197 11.05 -10.81 13.79
C THR A 197 10.50 -9.50 13.25
N VAL A 198 10.92 -9.11 12.04
CA VAL A 198 10.57 -7.82 11.43
C VAL A 198 9.07 -7.70 11.21
N GLN A 199 8.50 -6.59 11.68
CA GLN A 199 7.07 -6.27 11.56
C GLN A 199 6.81 -5.25 10.47
N VAL A 200 7.70 -4.26 10.33
CA VAL A 200 7.61 -3.18 9.35
C VAL A 200 9.00 -2.94 8.79
N SER A 201 9.10 -2.72 7.49
CA SER A 201 10.33 -2.23 6.86
C SER A 201 10.05 -1.04 5.94
N THR A 202 11.07 -0.21 5.74
CA THR A 202 11.11 0.90 4.80
C THR A 202 12.52 1.08 4.25
N LEU A 203 12.73 2.05 3.37
CA LEU A 203 13.99 2.31 2.70
C LEU A 203 14.55 3.69 3.06
N ALA A 204 15.87 3.82 2.97
CA ALA A 204 16.54 5.11 3.01
C ALA A 204 17.78 5.12 2.11
N THR A 205 18.12 6.30 1.59
CA THR A 205 19.30 6.53 0.74
C THR A 205 20.11 7.70 1.30
N PRO A 206 21.45 7.69 1.18
CA PRO A 206 22.24 8.89 1.44
C PRO A 206 21.77 10.06 0.57
N ILE A 207 21.64 11.24 1.15
CA ILE A 207 21.22 12.45 0.44
C ILE A 207 22.23 13.59 0.63
N SER A 208 22.24 14.51 -0.34
CA SER A 208 23.08 15.71 -0.26
C SER A 208 22.59 16.66 0.86
N PRO A 209 23.48 17.55 1.36
CA PRO A 209 23.11 18.57 2.35
C PRO A 209 21.96 19.47 1.90
N GLU A 210 21.90 19.82 0.61
CA GLU A 210 20.85 20.66 0.03
C GLU A 210 19.49 19.96 0.09
N ARG A 211 19.45 18.67 -0.26
CA ARG A 211 18.24 17.85 -0.11
C ARG A 211 17.85 17.71 1.35
N ALA A 212 18.82 17.52 2.24
CA ALA A 212 18.57 17.37 3.67
C ALA A 212 17.96 18.63 4.31
N ALA A 213 18.28 19.82 3.78
CA ALA A 213 17.71 21.09 4.22
C ALA A 213 16.21 21.25 3.87
N SER A 214 15.71 20.51 2.88
CA SER A 214 14.29 20.58 2.48
C SER A 214 13.38 19.88 3.50
N PRO A 215 12.27 20.50 3.93
CA PRO A 215 11.28 19.86 4.79
C PRO A 215 10.39 18.84 4.05
N ASN A 216 10.43 18.84 2.71
CA ASN A 216 9.73 17.86 1.89
C ASN A 216 10.51 16.53 1.83
N GLN A 217 11.83 16.59 1.95
CA GLN A 217 12.67 15.41 2.13
C GLN A 217 12.64 14.99 3.59
N VAL A 218 12.02 13.86 3.89
CA VAL A 218 12.02 13.29 5.24
C VAL A 218 13.40 12.68 5.51
N LYS A 219 13.95 12.93 6.70
CA LYS A 219 15.18 12.33 7.19
C LYS A 219 14.87 11.20 8.15
N VAL A 220 15.75 10.22 8.21
CA VAL A 220 15.68 9.12 9.17
C VAL A 220 17.03 8.90 9.85
N VAL A 221 16.99 8.60 11.14
CA VAL A 221 18.15 8.14 11.91
C VAL A 221 17.87 6.74 12.42
N THR A 222 18.88 5.88 12.40
CA THR A 222 18.77 4.47 12.73
C THR A 222 19.64 4.09 13.93
N ALA A 223 19.23 3.05 14.64
CA ALA A 223 20.07 2.37 15.62
C ALA A 223 21.06 1.44 14.92
N ALA A 224 22.04 0.93 15.67
CA ALA A 224 23.06 0.01 15.15
C ALA A 224 22.46 -1.31 14.58
N ASN A 225 21.27 -1.70 15.01
CA ASN A 225 20.55 -2.88 14.49
C ASN A 225 19.76 -2.59 13.19
N GLY A 226 19.83 -1.34 12.68
CA GLY A 226 19.13 -0.90 11.47
C GLY A 226 17.67 -0.48 11.68
N ASP A 227 17.15 -0.52 12.90
CA ASP A 227 15.79 -0.03 13.16
C ASP A 227 15.79 1.50 13.26
N ALA A 228 14.72 2.14 12.77
CA ALA A 228 14.55 3.58 12.87
C ALA A 228 14.45 4.01 14.35
N LEU A 229 15.27 4.98 14.73
CA LEU A 229 15.12 5.71 15.99
C LEU A 229 14.08 6.82 15.84
N TYR A 230 14.12 7.57 14.73
CA TYR A 230 13.20 8.66 14.47
C TYR A 230 13.16 9.08 12.99
N PHE A 231 12.02 9.62 12.56
CA PHE A 231 11.83 10.29 11.27
C PHE A 231 11.48 11.75 11.50
N SER A 232 12.03 12.67 10.72
CA SER A 232 11.70 14.09 10.86
C SER A 232 11.78 14.85 9.55
N ARG A 233 10.98 15.91 9.44
CA ARG A 233 11.17 16.95 8.42
C ARG A 233 12.32 17.89 8.77
N SER A 234 12.72 17.97 10.04
CA SER A 234 13.94 18.68 10.47
C SER A 234 15.19 17.93 10.04
N ARG A 235 16.30 18.64 9.81
CA ARG A 235 17.61 18.04 9.52
C ARG A 235 18.09 17.25 10.74
N ILE A 236 18.21 15.94 10.59
CA ILE A 236 18.74 15.01 11.59
C ILE A 236 19.71 14.03 10.92
N PRO A 237 20.81 13.63 11.59
CA PRO A 237 21.26 14.12 12.89
C PRO A 237 21.77 15.59 12.82
N PHE A 238 21.77 16.26 13.97
CA PHE A 238 22.45 17.54 14.11
C PHE A 238 23.94 17.28 14.30
N ASP A 239 24.78 17.89 13.45
CA ASP A 239 26.23 17.79 13.55
C ASP A 239 26.76 18.95 14.40
N ARG A 240 27.25 18.65 15.61
CA ARG A 240 27.67 19.66 16.59
C ARG A 240 28.94 20.40 16.17
N GLU A 241 29.88 19.70 15.55
CA GLU A 241 31.20 20.26 15.22
C GLU A 241 31.15 21.07 13.91
N GLY A 242 30.00 21.03 13.22
CA GLY A 242 29.86 21.58 11.89
C GLY A 242 30.36 20.57 10.85
N GLY A 243 29.49 20.21 9.92
CA GLY A 243 29.81 19.22 8.91
C GLY A 243 28.59 18.71 8.16
N ASP A 244 28.92 18.00 7.07
CA ASP A 244 27.97 17.28 6.23
C ASP A 244 28.22 15.77 6.39
N GLY A 245 28.25 15.32 7.65
CA GLY A 245 28.16 13.90 7.95
C GLY A 245 26.98 13.26 7.21
N GLU A 246 27.04 11.95 7.00
CA GLU A 246 26.03 11.26 6.20
C GLU A 246 24.61 11.48 6.76
N ILE A 247 23.70 11.89 5.87
CA ILE A 247 22.28 12.05 6.17
C ILE A 247 21.50 11.08 5.31
N LEU A 248 20.60 10.34 5.95
CA LEU A 248 19.71 9.42 5.26
C LEU A 248 18.37 10.09 4.96
N GLY A 249 18.05 10.17 3.66
CA GLY A 249 16.72 10.51 3.17
C GLY A 249 15.83 9.28 3.18
N HIS A 250 14.70 9.36 3.88
CA HIS A 250 13.68 8.32 3.86
C HIS A 250 12.99 8.27 2.50
N ILE A 251 12.73 7.05 2.03
CA ILE A 251 11.98 6.74 0.81
C ILE A 251 10.63 6.16 1.21
N GLY A 252 9.53 6.74 0.70
CA GLY A 252 8.15 6.47 1.08
C GLY A 252 7.57 5.10 0.69
N LEU A 253 8.42 4.08 0.59
CA LEU A 253 8.02 2.71 0.29
C LEU A 253 8.05 1.88 1.57
N TYR A 254 6.99 1.10 1.80
CA TYR A 254 6.83 0.33 3.04
C TYR A 254 6.37 -1.09 2.77
N ALA A 255 6.84 -2.00 3.61
CA ALA A 255 6.29 -3.32 3.72
C ALA A 255 5.94 -3.63 5.18
N PHE A 256 4.87 -4.39 5.38
CA PHE A 256 4.34 -4.68 6.71
C PHE A 256 3.95 -6.16 6.79
N ARG A 257 4.11 -6.78 7.96
CA ARG A 257 3.30 -7.95 8.28
C ARG A 257 1.84 -7.55 8.39
N MET A 258 0.94 -8.43 7.95
CA MET A 258 -0.51 -8.16 8.03
C MET A 258 -0.96 -7.77 9.45
N GLY A 259 -0.49 -8.46 10.49
CA GLY A 259 -0.82 -8.11 11.88
C GLY A 259 -0.30 -6.74 12.34
N ALA A 260 0.86 -6.29 11.82
CA ALA A 260 1.38 -4.95 12.12
C ALA A 260 0.54 -3.86 11.44
N LEU A 261 0.12 -4.11 10.20
CA LEU A 261 -0.77 -3.22 9.45
C LEU A 261 -2.16 -3.13 10.10
N GLU A 262 -2.73 -4.26 10.53
CA GLU A 262 -3.99 -4.30 11.29
C GLU A 262 -3.90 -3.48 12.59
N ARG A 263 -2.80 -3.65 13.34
CA ARG A 263 -2.56 -2.85 14.55
C ARG A 263 -2.49 -1.36 14.22
N PHE A 264 -1.79 -0.96 13.15
CA PHE A 264 -1.66 0.45 12.76
C PHE A 264 -3.00 1.15 12.53
N VAL A 265 -3.91 0.50 11.80
CA VAL A 265 -5.22 1.08 11.46
C VAL A 265 -6.18 1.13 12.66
N SER A 266 -5.97 0.28 13.66
CA SER A 266 -6.73 0.31 14.92
C SER A 266 -6.32 1.44 15.87
N LEU A 267 -5.13 2.01 15.67
CA LEU A 267 -4.55 3.02 16.54
C LEU A 267 -4.99 4.42 16.11
N PRO A 268 -5.30 5.33 17.06
CA PRO A 268 -5.53 6.72 16.74
C PRO A 268 -4.24 7.38 16.25
N GLN A 269 -4.38 8.47 15.49
CA GLN A 269 -3.24 9.29 15.10
C GLN A 269 -2.45 9.78 16.32
N SER A 270 -1.14 9.56 16.30
CA SER A 270 -0.28 9.85 17.43
C SER A 270 0.18 11.33 17.45
N PRO A 271 0.62 11.86 18.61
CA PRO A 271 1.07 13.25 18.72
C PRO A 271 2.16 13.66 17.72
N LEU A 272 3.20 12.84 17.50
CA LEU A 272 4.29 13.18 16.58
C LEU A 272 3.83 13.04 15.13
N GLU A 273 3.02 12.03 14.79
CA GLU A 273 2.37 11.93 13.47
C GLU A 273 1.64 13.22 13.12
N LYS A 274 0.81 13.75 14.03
CA LYS A 274 0.03 14.97 13.79
C LYS A 274 0.92 16.20 13.58
N ARG A 275 2.03 16.28 14.32
CA ARG A 275 2.96 17.42 14.31
C ARG A 275 3.88 17.41 13.09
N GLU A 276 4.51 16.27 12.79
CA GLU A 276 5.43 16.11 11.67
C GLU A 276 4.69 15.85 10.35
N LYS A 277 3.41 15.46 10.40
CA LYS A 277 2.65 14.95 9.24
C LYS A 277 3.37 13.77 8.60
N LEU A 278 3.69 12.77 9.43
CA LEU A 278 4.41 11.54 9.09
C LEU A 278 3.74 10.34 9.75
N GLU A 279 2.97 9.57 8.97
CA GLU A 279 2.16 8.43 9.43
C GLU A 279 2.99 7.36 10.16
N GLN A 280 4.21 7.10 9.68
CA GLN A 280 5.07 6.06 10.23
C GLN A 280 5.48 6.30 11.68
N LEU A 281 5.39 7.55 12.18
CA LEU A 281 5.64 7.84 13.59
C LEU A 281 4.63 7.17 14.52
N ARG A 282 3.42 6.84 14.03
CA ARG A 282 2.43 6.08 14.79
C ARG A 282 2.93 4.70 15.19
N PHE A 283 3.72 4.05 14.33
CA PHE A 283 4.37 2.78 14.68
C PHE A 283 5.36 2.97 15.83
N LEU A 284 6.27 3.95 15.70
CA LEU A 284 7.31 4.19 16.69
C LEU A 284 6.73 4.59 18.05
N GLU A 285 5.74 5.49 18.09
CA GLU A 285 5.07 5.91 19.33
C GLU A 285 4.30 4.77 20.02
N ASN A 286 3.97 3.70 19.29
CA ASN A 286 3.30 2.51 19.83
C ASN A 286 4.24 1.31 19.97
N GLY A 287 5.56 1.53 19.95
CA GLY A 287 6.57 0.50 20.18
C GLY A 287 6.63 -0.58 19.09
N VAL A 288 6.21 -0.25 17.87
CA VAL A 288 6.40 -1.12 16.69
C VAL A 288 7.69 -0.69 15.99
N PRO A 289 8.75 -1.53 16.01
CA PRO A 289 9.99 -1.20 15.34
C PRO A 289 9.83 -1.18 13.83
N ILE A 290 10.53 -0.26 13.18
CA ILE A 290 10.58 -0.13 11.72
C ILE A 290 12.00 -0.40 11.27
N ARG A 291 12.23 -1.48 10.52
CA ARG A 291 13.52 -1.78 9.91
C ARG A 291 13.78 -0.84 8.74
N VAL A 292 14.89 -0.12 8.75
CA VAL A 292 15.31 0.72 7.63
C VAL A 292 16.37 -0.02 6.81
N VAL A 293 16.06 -0.28 5.56
CA VAL A 293 17.02 -0.85 4.60
C VAL A 293 17.67 0.29 3.85
N ARG A 294 19.00 0.38 3.98
CA ARG A 294 19.79 1.34 3.20
C ARG A 294 19.92 0.86 1.76
N VAL A 295 19.58 1.72 0.82
CA VAL A 295 19.72 1.49 -0.63
C VAL A 295 20.67 2.53 -1.21
N GLU A 296 21.58 2.10 -2.08
CA GLU A 296 22.55 2.97 -2.72
C GLU A 296 22.07 3.37 -4.12
N GLY A 297 22.18 4.66 -4.45
CA GLY A 297 21.90 5.17 -5.80
C GLY A 297 20.43 5.13 -6.24
N TYR A 298 19.49 4.76 -5.37
CA TYR A 298 18.07 4.86 -5.67
C TYR A 298 17.54 6.25 -5.33
N GLU A 299 16.86 6.85 -6.29
CA GLU A 299 16.10 8.08 -6.13
C GLU A 299 14.63 7.80 -6.46
N ALA A 300 13.73 8.09 -5.51
CA ALA A 300 12.31 8.00 -5.75
C ALA A 300 11.85 9.19 -6.59
N HIS A 301 11.23 8.90 -7.73
CA HIS A 301 10.64 9.91 -8.62
C HIS A 301 9.12 9.87 -8.50
N GLY A 302 8.61 10.45 -7.41
CA GLY A 302 7.17 10.61 -7.20
C GLY A 302 6.60 11.73 -8.07
N VAL A 303 5.44 11.51 -8.67
CA VAL A 303 4.69 12.54 -9.39
C VAL A 303 3.72 13.20 -8.44
N ASP A 304 3.86 14.50 -8.18
CA ASP A 304 2.91 15.26 -7.37
C ASP A 304 2.34 16.47 -8.11
N THR A 305 3.04 16.95 -9.13
CA THR A 305 2.62 18.04 -10.01
C THR A 305 2.64 17.62 -11.48
N PRO A 306 2.00 18.40 -12.38
CA PRO A 306 2.12 18.19 -13.82
C PRO A 306 3.55 18.30 -14.35
N GLU A 307 4.42 19.10 -13.71
CA GLU A 307 5.83 19.23 -14.09
C GLU A 307 6.61 17.94 -13.81
N ASP A 308 6.38 17.29 -12.66
CA ASP A 308 6.99 15.99 -12.34
C ASP A 308 6.65 14.93 -13.39
N LEU A 309 5.44 14.99 -13.96
CA LEU A 309 4.99 14.07 -15.00
C LEU A 309 5.85 14.16 -16.27
N GLU A 310 6.32 15.35 -16.63
CA GLU A 310 7.17 15.52 -17.82
C GLU A 310 8.56 14.94 -17.58
N THR A 311 9.16 15.18 -16.41
CA THR A 311 10.41 14.54 -16.01
C THR A 311 10.30 13.01 -16.04
N ILE A 312 9.17 12.47 -15.57
CA ILE A 312 8.90 11.03 -15.64
C ILE A 312 8.79 10.54 -17.09
N ARG A 313 8.12 11.29 -17.97
CA ARG A 313 8.02 10.90 -19.40
C ARG A 313 9.40 10.81 -20.04
N GLU A 314 10.26 11.79 -19.78
CA GLU A 314 11.64 11.80 -20.26
C GLU A 314 12.44 10.63 -19.69
N LEU A 315 12.40 10.44 -18.37
CA LEU A 315 13.11 9.37 -17.68
C LEU A 315 12.69 7.99 -18.20
N LEU A 316 11.39 7.75 -18.40
CA LEU A 316 10.89 6.50 -18.96
C LEU A 316 11.21 6.37 -20.46
N ALA A 317 11.34 7.48 -21.20
CA ALA A 317 11.63 7.48 -22.64
C ALA A 317 13.08 7.09 -22.97
N GLU A 318 14.07 7.55 -22.19
CA GLU A 318 15.50 7.16 -22.31
C GLU A 318 15.72 5.64 -22.25
N HIS A 319 14.74 5.01 -21.65
CA HIS A 319 14.68 3.67 -21.16
C HIS A 319 13.75 2.82 -22.08
N THR A 320 12.95 3.47 -22.92
CA THR A 320 11.98 2.85 -23.83
C THR A 320 12.56 2.54 -25.22
N CYS A 321 12.26 1.36 -25.78
CA CYS A 321 12.71 1.04 -27.13
C CYS A 321 11.98 1.88 -28.20
N LYS A 322 12.70 2.28 -29.26
CA LYS A 322 12.20 3.19 -30.32
C LYS A 322 10.92 2.70 -31.04
N SER A 323 10.62 1.40 -31.00
CA SER A 323 9.40 0.84 -31.59
C SER A 323 8.14 1.04 -30.75
N CYS A 324 8.27 1.45 -29.49
CA CYS A 324 7.13 1.69 -28.59
C CYS A 324 6.77 3.17 -28.41
N VAL A 325 7.61 4.09 -28.89
CA VAL A 325 7.39 5.55 -28.82
C VAL A 325 6.67 6.07 -30.08
N ARG A 326 6.42 5.21 -31.07
CA ARG A 326 5.81 5.57 -32.37
C ARG A 326 4.37 5.14 -32.48
#